data_AF-A0AAE1HDD1-F1
#
_entry.id   AF-A0AAE1HDD1-F1
#
_cell.length_a   1.000
_cell.length_b   1.000
_cell.length_c   1.000
_cell.angle_alpha   90.00
_cell.angle_beta   90.00
_cell.angle_gamma   90.00
#
_symmetry.space_group_name_H-M   'P 1'
#
loop_
_entity.id
_entity.type
_entity.pdbx_description
1 polymer ?
#
loop_
_entity_poly.entity_id
_entity_poly.type
_entity_poly.pdbx_seq_one_letter_code
_entity_poly.pdbx_strand_id
1 'polypeptide(L)'
;MTWTRWGASPISSQWSSGQRDGFAAKKFGFNSSSGKHWMLLVEGIYLLLKESVSGNDLEAANVMLRCFVRDIGFYNRFYTYNVHNLLHLCDLVKRWGNLWATSAFPFESFNGFITSHVHGTKHLGKELLNNIRIIQSTKIFEMSMQMKRNISRKDVEICSSKLHFDLSDRETGVLHAKEMFSFDIFDRVKVRSEVFTSKYYDKNVKRANSIVQFKHQDTDILYGEILHFIQNSEELFALIDKFKKACIRLNI
;
A
#
# COMPACT_ATOMS: atom_id res chain seq x y z
N MET A 1 -6.93 -19.12 -27.02
CA MET A 1 -5.74 -18.25 -26.95
C MET A 1 -5.83 -17.45 -25.66
N THR A 2 -5.06 -17.88 -24.68
CA THR A 2 -5.08 -17.44 -23.28
C THR A 2 -3.91 -16.52 -23.01
N TRP A 3 -4.18 -15.32 -22.49
CA TRP A 3 -3.18 -14.51 -21.81
C TRP A 3 -3.60 -14.34 -20.35
N THR A 4 -2.70 -14.78 -19.47
CA THR A 4 -2.91 -15.07 -18.05
C THR A 4 -2.64 -13.85 -17.17
N ARG A 5 -3.70 -13.43 -16.46
CA ARG A 5 -3.77 -13.10 -15.03
C ARG A 5 -2.42 -13.01 -14.30
N TRP A 6 -1.99 -11.78 -13.95
CA TRP A 6 -1.01 -11.56 -12.88
C TRP A 6 -1.68 -11.84 -11.53
N GLY A 7 -1.59 -13.09 -11.09
CA GLY A 7 -1.92 -13.49 -9.72
C GLY A 7 -0.70 -13.28 -8.83
N ALA A 8 -0.78 -12.30 -7.94
CA ALA A 8 0.03 -12.29 -6.73
C ALA A 8 -0.55 -13.32 -5.76
N SER A 9 0.27 -14.26 -5.29
CA SER A 9 0.04 -15.01 -4.06
C SER A 9 1.38 -15.41 -3.41
N PRO A 10 1.41 -15.59 -2.08
CA PRO A 10 2.55 -15.24 -1.25
C PRO A 10 3.35 -16.44 -0.72
N ILE A 11 4.64 -16.16 -0.46
CA ILE A 11 5.56 -16.72 0.55
C ILE A 11 5.78 -18.25 0.57
N SER A 12 7.03 -18.66 0.31
CA SER A 12 7.68 -19.64 1.19
C SER A 12 9.15 -19.29 1.43
N SER A 13 9.46 -19.26 2.72
CA SER A 13 10.78 -19.15 3.33
C SER A 13 11.65 -20.34 2.96
N GLN A 14 12.74 -20.09 2.24
CA GLN A 14 13.96 -20.89 2.28
C GLN A 14 15.06 -20.10 1.56
N TRP A 15 15.77 -19.29 2.35
CA TRP A 15 17.07 -18.75 1.96
C TRP A 15 18.11 -19.84 2.23
N SER A 16 18.37 -20.69 1.25
CA SER A 16 19.61 -21.43 1.17
C SER A 16 20.55 -20.69 0.21
N SER A 17 21.65 -20.22 0.78
CA SER A 17 22.77 -19.59 0.08
C SER A 17 23.41 -20.60 -0.88
N GLY A 18 23.24 -20.39 -2.17
CA GLY A 18 23.89 -21.15 -3.23
C GLY A 18 22.91 -21.62 -4.29
N GLN A 19 23.13 -21.22 -5.54
CA GLN A 19 22.35 -21.57 -6.75
C GLN A 19 21.14 -20.67 -7.07
N ARG A 20 21.34 -19.37 -7.34
CA ARG A 20 20.37 -18.57 -8.14
C ARG A 20 20.96 -17.63 -9.19
N ASP A 21 22.25 -17.73 -9.52
CA ASP A 21 22.81 -16.85 -10.56
C ASP A 21 22.46 -17.28 -12.00
N GLY A 22 21.83 -18.46 -12.18
CA GLY A 22 21.64 -19.07 -13.51
C GLY A 22 20.24 -18.98 -14.13
N PHE A 23 19.16 -18.86 -13.35
CA PHE A 23 17.81 -19.12 -13.87
C PHE A 23 17.08 -17.89 -14.40
N ALA A 24 17.25 -16.72 -13.78
CA ALA A 24 16.62 -15.48 -14.26
C ALA A 24 17.31 -14.93 -15.52
N ALA A 25 18.65 -15.03 -15.59
CA ALA A 25 19.42 -14.55 -16.74
C ALA A 25 19.11 -15.32 -18.04
N LYS A 26 18.80 -16.63 -17.93
CA LYS A 26 18.51 -17.50 -19.09
C LYS A 26 17.13 -17.26 -19.69
N LYS A 27 16.14 -16.87 -18.89
CA LYS A 27 14.76 -16.60 -19.38
C LYS A 27 14.64 -15.29 -20.15
N PHE A 28 15.57 -14.35 -19.92
CA PHE A 28 15.58 -13.02 -20.56
C PHE A 28 16.76 -12.81 -21.54
N GLY A 29 17.54 -13.84 -21.85
CA GLY A 29 18.59 -13.76 -22.88
C GLY A 29 19.71 -12.76 -22.57
N PHE A 30 20.01 -12.50 -21.28
CA PHE A 30 21.10 -11.59 -20.93
C PHE A 30 22.44 -12.33 -20.89
N ASN A 31 23.36 -11.97 -21.79
CA ASN A 31 24.78 -12.25 -21.61
C ASN A 31 25.26 -11.60 -20.29
N SER A 32 26.19 -12.24 -19.58
CA SER A 32 26.61 -11.84 -18.22
C SER A 32 27.09 -10.38 -18.11
N SER A 33 27.61 -9.80 -19.20
CA SER A 33 28.01 -8.39 -19.29
C SER A 33 26.84 -7.43 -19.54
N SER A 34 25.89 -7.80 -20.40
CA SER A 34 24.70 -6.98 -20.70
C SER A 34 23.74 -6.93 -19.51
N GLY A 35 23.57 -8.04 -18.78
CA GLY A 35 22.73 -8.07 -17.59
C GLY A 35 23.22 -7.11 -16.51
N LYS A 36 24.54 -7.08 -16.25
CA LYS A 36 25.16 -6.15 -15.29
C LYS A 36 24.96 -4.69 -15.68
N HIS A 37 25.02 -4.39 -16.96
CA HIS A 37 24.77 -3.05 -17.47
C HIS A 37 23.31 -2.62 -17.24
N TRP A 38 22.33 -3.47 -17.55
CA TRP A 38 20.91 -3.18 -17.28
C TRP A 38 20.58 -3.05 -15.79
N MET A 39 21.30 -3.75 -14.91
CA MET A 39 21.15 -3.58 -13.46
C MET A 39 21.44 -2.14 -13.01
N LEU A 40 22.35 -1.41 -13.68
CA LEU A 40 22.62 0.00 -13.37
C LEU A 40 21.37 0.87 -13.60
N LEU A 41 20.61 0.59 -14.66
CA LEU A 41 19.35 1.28 -14.91
C LEU A 41 18.31 0.92 -13.84
N VAL A 42 18.11 -0.37 -13.60
CA VAL A 42 17.08 -0.84 -12.65
C VAL A 42 17.34 -0.28 -11.26
N GLU A 43 18.57 -0.36 -10.77
CA GLU A 43 18.96 0.12 -9.44
C GLU A 43 18.85 1.65 -9.37
N GLY A 44 19.34 2.37 -10.38
CA GLY A 44 19.25 3.83 -10.44
C GLY A 44 17.79 4.33 -10.41
N ILE A 45 16.90 3.69 -11.15
CA ILE A 45 15.47 4.02 -11.14
C ILE A 45 14.81 3.64 -9.81
N TYR A 46 15.17 2.49 -9.23
CA TYR A 46 14.66 2.04 -7.93
C TYR A 46 14.98 3.04 -6.81
N LEU A 47 16.22 3.54 -6.75
CA LEU A 47 16.62 4.56 -5.77
C LEU A 47 15.75 5.83 -5.87
N LEU A 48 15.44 6.27 -7.09
CA LEU A 48 14.62 7.46 -7.35
C LEU A 48 13.11 7.26 -7.12
N LEU A 49 12.66 6.02 -6.96
CA LEU A 49 11.27 5.64 -6.70
C LEU A 49 10.96 5.38 -5.22
N LYS A 50 11.96 5.41 -4.33
CA LYS A 50 11.76 5.26 -2.87
C LYS A 50 10.75 6.29 -2.34
N GLU A 51 10.10 6.00 -1.21
CA GLU A 51 9.18 6.97 -0.56
C GLU A 51 9.92 8.20 -0.04
N SER A 52 11.15 8.02 0.43
CA SER A 52 12.07 9.09 0.80
C SER A 52 13.38 8.85 0.06
N VAL A 53 13.85 9.86 -0.68
CA VAL A 53 15.09 9.80 -1.46
C VAL A 53 16.09 10.71 -0.77
N SER A 54 17.15 10.15 -0.20
CA SER A 54 18.22 10.94 0.43
C SER A 54 19.16 11.57 -0.60
N GLY A 55 19.99 12.53 -0.19
CA GLY A 55 21.04 13.09 -1.04
C GLY A 55 22.04 12.02 -1.52
N ASN A 56 22.32 11.02 -0.68
CA ASN A 56 23.18 9.89 -1.05
C ASN A 56 22.52 8.97 -2.09
N ASP A 57 21.22 8.73 -1.97
CA ASP A 57 20.46 7.96 -2.97
C ASP A 57 20.48 8.67 -4.34
N LEU A 58 20.33 10.00 -4.35
CA LEU A 58 20.40 10.81 -5.57
C LEU A 58 21.78 10.73 -6.24
N GLU A 59 22.85 10.83 -5.47
CA GLU A 59 24.20 10.77 -6.03
C GLU A 59 24.52 9.37 -6.56
N ALA A 60 24.16 8.32 -5.82
CA ALA A 60 24.31 6.95 -6.26
C ALA A 60 23.51 6.68 -7.55
N ALA A 61 22.24 7.10 -7.61
CA ALA A 61 21.42 6.98 -8.81
C ALA A 61 22.00 7.75 -10.00
N ASN A 62 22.52 8.96 -9.78
CA ASN A 62 23.14 9.78 -10.81
C ASN A 62 24.37 9.09 -11.42
N VAL A 63 25.23 8.50 -10.59
CA VAL A 63 26.39 7.73 -11.05
C VAL A 63 25.96 6.49 -11.84
N MET A 64 24.98 5.73 -11.33
CA MET A 64 24.49 4.53 -12.00
C MET A 64 23.87 4.83 -13.37
N LEU A 65 23.01 5.85 -13.46
CA LEU A 65 22.36 6.25 -14.71
C LEU A 65 23.38 6.80 -15.72
N ARG A 66 24.39 7.56 -15.28
CA ARG A 66 25.48 8.03 -16.16
C ARG A 66 26.32 6.89 -16.71
N CYS A 67 26.68 5.91 -15.87
CA CYS A 67 27.39 4.71 -16.30
C CYS A 67 26.54 3.90 -17.29
N PHE A 68 25.24 3.75 -17.03
CA PHE A 68 24.32 3.10 -17.97
C PHE A 68 24.29 3.81 -19.32
N VAL A 69 24.11 5.14 -19.34
CA VAL A 69 24.06 5.93 -20.58
C VAL A 69 25.40 5.87 -21.32
N ARG A 70 26.54 5.95 -20.65
CA ARG A 70 27.86 5.83 -21.30
C ARG A 70 28.02 4.49 -22.02
N ASP A 71 27.60 3.40 -21.38
CA ASP A 71 27.92 2.05 -21.81
C ASP A 71 26.84 1.42 -22.72
N ILE A 72 25.68 2.06 -22.90
CA ILE A 72 24.63 1.57 -23.82
C ILE A 72 25.07 1.58 -25.28
N GLY A 73 26.01 2.46 -25.62
CA GLY A 73 26.62 2.58 -26.95
C GLY A 73 27.31 1.30 -27.43
N PHE A 74 27.70 0.40 -26.52
CA PHE A 74 28.38 -0.86 -26.86
C PHE A 74 27.47 -1.88 -27.56
N TYR A 75 26.14 -1.78 -27.43
CA TYR A 75 25.19 -2.68 -28.10
C TYR A 75 24.02 -1.97 -28.78
N ASN A 76 23.81 -0.67 -28.53
CA ASN A 76 22.87 0.16 -29.27
C ASN A 76 23.53 1.47 -29.68
N ARG A 77 23.75 1.66 -30.98
CA ARG A 77 24.40 2.87 -31.54
C ARG A 77 23.47 4.09 -31.60
N PHE A 78 22.17 3.91 -31.40
CA PHE A 78 21.20 5.00 -31.41
C PHE A 78 20.88 5.42 -29.99
N TYR A 79 21.48 6.53 -29.55
CA TYR A 79 21.06 7.26 -28.36
C TYR A 79 19.68 7.85 -28.63
N THR A 80 18.63 7.18 -28.18
CA THR A 80 17.28 7.72 -28.27
C THR A 80 17.12 8.86 -27.27
N TYR A 81 16.24 9.81 -27.58
CA TYR A 81 15.87 10.91 -26.69
C TYR A 81 15.58 10.44 -25.24
N ASN A 82 14.90 9.30 -25.11
CA ASN A 82 14.57 8.71 -23.81
C ASN A 82 15.79 8.26 -23.02
N VAL A 83 16.83 7.75 -23.68
CA VAL A 83 18.10 7.37 -23.01
C VAL A 83 18.84 8.61 -22.52
N HIS A 84 18.85 9.70 -23.31
CA HIS A 84 19.45 10.96 -22.88
C HIS A 84 18.75 11.55 -21.64
N ASN A 85 17.42 11.46 -21.58
CA ASN A 85 16.64 11.98 -20.45
C ASN A 85 16.99 11.35 -19.10
N LEU A 86 17.59 10.14 -19.09
CA LEU A 86 18.06 9.50 -17.85
C LEU A 86 19.13 10.34 -17.12
N LEU A 87 19.92 11.14 -17.85
CA LEU A 87 20.93 12.02 -17.26
C LEU A 87 20.33 13.16 -16.44
N HIS A 88 19.09 13.56 -16.75
CA HIS A 88 18.38 14.67 -16.12
C HIS A 88 17.41 14.21 -15.03
N LEU A 89 17.27 12.90 -14.84
CA LEU A 89 16.24 12.32 -13.98
C LEU A 89 16.46 12.65 -12.50
N CYS A 90 17.72 12.70 -12.05
CA CYS A 90 18.06 13.12 -10.69
C CYS A 90 17.76 14.62 -10.48
N ASP A 91 17.98 15.47 -11.49
CA ASP A 91 17.66 16.89 -11.42
C ASP A 91 16.16 17.15 -11.45
N LEU A 92 15.39 16.27 -12.08
CA LEU A 92 13.93 16.28 -12.00
C LEU A 92 13.48 15.93 -10.59
N VAL A 93 14.04 14.88 -9.97
CA VAL A 93 13.67 14.49 -8.60
C VAL A 93 14.02 15.57 -7.58
N LYS A 94 15.18 16.22 -7.72
CA LYS A 94 15.59 17.36 -6.88
C LYS A 94 14.61 18.55 -6.96
N ARG A 95 14.01 18.79 -8.13
CA ARG A 95 13.13 19.95 -8.37
C ARG A 95 11.66 19.67 -8.09
N TRP A 96 11.18 18.48 -8.42
CA TRP A 96 9.75 18.15 -8.47
C TRP A 96 9.34 17.03 -7.49
N GLY A 97 10.30 16.44 -6.77
CA GLY A 97 10.07 15.30 -5.88
C GLY A 97 10.20 13.95 -6.58
N ASN A 98 9.92 12.88 -5.84
CA ASN A 98 10.22 11.50 -6.28
C ASN A 98 9.47 11.10 -7.55
N LEU A 99 10.05 10.19 -8.32
CA LEU A 99 9.53 9.84 -9.65
C LEU A 99 8.10 9.29 -9.64
N TRP A 100 7.70 8.59 -8.58
CA TRP A 100 6.34 8.03 -8.48
C TRP A 100 5.28 9.14 -8.45
N ALA A 101 5.60 10.30 -7.86
CA ALA A 101 4.69 11.43 -7.74
C ALA A 101 4.60 12.24 -9.04
N THR A 102 5.67 12.26 -9.84
CA THR A 102 5.75 13.01 -11.10
C THR A 102 5.49 12.14 -12.33
N SER A 103 5.22 10.85 -12.15
CA SER A 103 5.00 9.90 -13.26
C SER A 103 3.62 10.05 -13.89
N ALA A 104 3.52 9.69 -15.17
CA ALA A 104 2.24 9.62 -15.89
C ALA A 104 1.43 8.35 -15.58
N PHE A 105 1.98 7.39 -14.83
CA PHE A 105 1.35 6.10 -14.57
C PHE A 105 -0.06 6.18 -13.95
N PRO A 106 -0.35 7.10 -13.00
CA PRO A 106 -1.71 7.26 -12.49
C PRO A 106 -2.70 7.70 -13.58
N PHE A 107 -2.26 8.55 -14.51
CA PHE A 107 -3.08 9.03 -15.63
C PHE A 107 -3.34 7.93 -16.65
N GLU A 108 -2.32 7.14 -17.00
CA GLU A 108 -2.47 5.99 -17.90
C GLU A 108 -3.42 4.94 -17.31
N SER A 109 -3.29 4.66 -16.01
CA SER A 109 -4.18 3.76 -15.29
C SER A 109 -5.63 4.27 -15.31
N PHE A 110 -5.81 5.57 -15.12
CA PHE A 110 -7.13 6.19 -15.19
C PHE A 110 -7.70 6.23 -16.62
N ASN A 111 -6.87 6.42 -17.63
CA ASN A 111 -7.27 6.32 -19.03
C ASN A 111 -7.75 4.91 -19.36
N GLY A 112 -7.04 3.87 -18.89
CA GLY A 112 -7.47 2.48 -19.01
C GLY A 112 -8.83 2.24 -18.35
N PHE A 113 -9.05 2.83 -17.16
CA PHE A 113 -10.35 2.81 -16.50
C PHE A 113 -11.43 3.52 -17.33
N ILE A 114 -11.19 4.72 -17.87
CA ILE A 114 -12.18 5.42 -18.70
C ILE A 114 -12.55 4.58 -19.92
N THR A 115 -11.56 4.07 -20.65
CA THR A 115 -11.78 3.30 -21.88
C THR A 115 -12.53 1.99 -21.62
N SER A 116 -12.33 1.34 -20.47
CA SER A 116 -13.08 0.11 -20.13
C SER A 116 -14.53 0.37 -19.74
N HIS A 117 -14.94 1.62 -19.53
CA HIS A 117 -16.28 2.00 -19.08
C HIS A 117 -17.07 2.80 -20.12
N VAL A 118 -16.57 2.87 -21.36
CA VAL A 118 -17.27 3.49 -22.49
C VAL A 118 -17.22 2.52 -23.66
N HIS A 119 -18.39 2.02 -24.07
CA HIS A 119 -18.51 1.01 -25.12
C HIS A 119 -19.26 1.54 -26.35
N GLY A 120 -20.05 2.60 -26.20
CA GLY A 120 -20.73 3.27 -27.31
C GLY A 120 -19.83 4.25 -28.06
N THR A 121 -20.17 4.55 -29.32
CA THR A 121 -19.52 5.59 -30.15
C THR A 121 -20.25 6.93 -30.12
N LYS A 122 -21.50 6.96 -29.66
CA LYS A 122 -22.34 8.16 -29.56
C LYS A 122 -22.53 8.54 -28.10
N HIS A 123 -22.37 9.83 -27.78
CA HIS A 123 -22.56 10.39 -26.44
C HIS A 123 -21.63 9.84 -25.35
N LEU A 124 -20.34 9.63 -25.68
CA LEU A 124 -19.28 9.13 -24.78
C LEU A 124 -19.30 9.77 -23.39
N GLY A 125 -19.44 11.10 -23.31
CA GLY A 125 -19.46 11.81 -22.04
C GLY A 125 -20.65 11.44 -21.14
N LYS A 126 -21.84 11.23 -21.72
CA LYS A 126 -23.04 10.85 -20.95
C LYS A 126 -22.93 9.41 -20.44
N GLU A 127 -22.43 8.49 -21.27
CA GLU A 127 -22.21 7.10 -20.89
C GLU A 127 -21.18 6.99 -19.76
N LEU A 128 -20.04 7.66 -19.91
CA LEU A 128 -19.00 7.70 -18.90
C LEU A 128 -19.52 8.25 -17.56
N LEU A 129 -20.22 9.39 -17.60
CA LEU A 129 -20.79 10.01 -16.40
C LEU A 129 -21.79 9.10 -15.69
N ASN A 130 -22.68 8.43 -16.45
CA ASN A 130 -23.64 7.50 -15.87
C ASN A 130 -22.94 6.29 -15.23
N ASN A 131 -21.96 5.69 -15.93
CA ASN A 131 -21.24 4.52 -15.43
C ASN A 131 -20.44 4.85 -14.17
N ILE A 132 -19.75 5.99 -14.12
CA ILE A 132 -19.05 6.46 -12.92
C ILE A 132 -20.04 6.70 -11.77
N ARG A 133 -21.18 7.36 -12.03
CA ARG A 133 -22.21 7.59 -11.02
C ARG A 133 -22.75 6.29 -10.44
N ILE A 134 -23.01 5.29 -11.28
CA ILE A 134 -23.47 3.97 -10.82
C ILE A 134 -22.39 3.33 -9.93
N ILE A 135 -21.13 3.30 -10.35
CA ILE A 135 -20.02 2.73 -9.56
C ILE A 135 -19.83 3.42 -8.21
N GLN A 136 -19.96 4.75 -8.17
CA GLN A 136 -19.87 5.50 -6.91
C GLN A 136 -21.07 5.20 -6.01
N SER A 137 -22.27 5.19 -6.58
CA SER A 137 -23.51 4.96 -5.85
C SER A 137 -23.55 3.56 -5.25
N THR A 138 -23.09 2.54 -5.99
CA THR A 138 -23.03 1.15 -5.49
C THR A 138 -22.04 1.02 -4.35
N LYS A 139 -20.87 1.66 -4.42
CA LYS A 139 -19.90 1.67 -3.31
C LYS A 139 -20.46 2.33 -2.05
N ILE A 140 -21.10 3.51 -2.19
CA ILE A 140 -21.74 4.20 -1.07
C ILE A 140 -22.86 3.34 -0.48
N PHE A 141 -23.66 2.71 -1.34
CA PHE A 141 -24.75 1.85 -0.93
C PHE A 141 -24.23 0.62 -0.18
N GLU A 142 -23.19 -0.04 -0.70
CA GLU A 142 -22.50 -1.16 -0.04
C GLU A 142 -21.98 -0.76 1.35
N MET A 143 -21.28 0.36 1.46
CA MET A 143 -20.83 0.91 2.74
C MET A 143 -22.01 1.15 3.70
N SER A 144 -23.12 1.72 3.19
CA SER A 144 -24.31 2.00 4.01
C SER A 144 -25.05 0.74 4.45
N MET A 145 -25.08 -0.31 3.62
CA MET A 145 -25.65 -1.61 3.95
C MET A 145 -24.81 -2.31 5.02
N GLN A 146 -23.49 -2.22 4.93
CA GLN A 146 -22.59 -2.72 5.96
C GLN A 146 -22.82 -1.98 7.29
N MET A 147 -23.00 -0.67 7.31
CA MET A 147 -23.24 0.06 8.59
C MET A 147 -24.55 -0.32 9.31
N LYS A 148 -25.58 -0.79 8.60
CA LYS A 148 -26.93 -1.04 9.17
C LYS A 148 -27.13 -2.43 9.79
N ARG A 149 -26.23 -3.39 9.55
CA ARG A 149 -26.31 -4.70 10.21
C ARG A 149 -25.62 -4.61 11.57
N ASN A 150 -26.24 -5.16 12.62
CA ASN A 150 -25.50 -5.45 13.85
C ASN A 150 -24.40 -6.48 13.54
N ILE A 151 -23.20 -6.26 14.06
CA ILE A 151 -22.08 -7.20 13.91
C ILE A 151 -22.41 -8.42 14.76
N SER A 152 -22.55 -9.60 14.13
CA SER A 152 -22.69 -10.86 14.86
C SER A 152 -21.31 -11.45 15.14
N ARG A 153 -21.15 -12.30 16.17
CA ARG A 153 -19.88 -13.02 16.42
C ARG A 153 -19.37 -13.79 15.20
N LYS A 154 -20.27 -14.31 14.36
CA LYS A 154 -19.91 -15.03 13.11
C LYS A 154 -19.28 -14.14 12.04
N ASP A 155 -19.45 -12.83 12.16
CA ASP A 155 -18.90 -11.84 11.23
C ASP A 155 -17.46 -11.45 11.59
N VAL A 156 -16.88 -12.00 12.67
CA VAL A 156 -15.57 -11.60 13.18
C VAL A 156 -14.59 -12.77 13.10
N GLU A 157 -13.47 -12.56 12.41
CA GLU A 157 -12.42 -13.55 12.18
C GLU A 157 -11.05 -12.97 12.58
N ILE A 158 -10.31 -13.67 13.44
CA ILE A 158 -8.96 -13.27 13.82
C ILE A 158 -8.00 -13.71 12.72
N CYS A 159 -7.19 -12.78 12.23
CA CYS A 159 -6.33 -12.98 11.06
C CYS A 159 -4.83 -12.79 11.36
N SER A 160 -4.45 -12.77 12.64
CA SER A 160 -3.05 -12.76 13.09
C SER A 160 -2.81 -13.86 14.13
N SER A 161 -1.55 -14.26 14.24
CA SER A 161 -1.08 -15.06 15.38
C SER A 161 -1.27 -14.30 16.69
N LYS A 162 -1.38 -15.05 17.78
CA LYS A 162 -1.33 -14.51 19.14
C LYS A 162 0.00 -13.76 19.33
N LEU A 163 -0.09 -12.57 19.90
CA LEU A 163 1.07 -11.76 20.23
C LEU A 163 1.54 -12.06 21.66
N HIS A 164 2.85 -12.08 21.83
CA HIS A 164 3.52 -12.26 23.11
C HIS A 164 4.32 -10.99 23.43
N PHE A 165 3.65 -10.00 24.00
CA PHE A 165 4.29 -8.82 24.58
C PHE A 165 3.40 -8.25 25.69
N ASP A 166 4.00 -7.51 26.60
CA ASP A 166 3.32 -6.93 27.75
C ASP A 166 2.63 -5.61 27.37
N LEU A 167 1.37 -5.47 27.78
CA LEU A 167 0.64 -4.22 27.68
C LEU A 167 1.25 -3.17 28.61
N SER A 168 1.13 -1.89 28.25
CA SER A 168 1.53 -0.79 29.15
C SER A 168 0.67 -0.79 30.42
N ASP A 169 1.19 -0.22 31.52
CA ASP A 169 0.46 -0.11 32.80
C ASP A 169 -0.93 0.52 32.63
N ARG A 170 -1.05 1.49 31.71
CA ARG A 170 -2.30 2.16 31.40
C ARG A 170 -3.30 1.22 30.72
N GLU A 171 -2.85 0.40 29.78
CA GLU A 171 -3.69 -0.57 29.07
C GLU A 171 -4.12 -1.70 30.01
N THR A 172 -3.19 -2.21 30.81
CA THR A 172 -3.45 -3.21 31.85
C THR A 172 -4.48 -2.69 32.87
N GLY A 173 -4.35 -1.43 33.30
CA GLY A 173 -5.32 -0.79 34.20
C GLY A 173 -6.74 -0.71 33.61
N VAL A 174 -6.88 -0.46 32.30
CA VAL A 174 -8.18 -0.46 31.62
C VAL A 174 -8.81 -1.85 31.59
N LEU A 175 -8.02 -2.90 31.36
CA LEU A 175 -8.50 -4.27 31.36
C LEU A 175 -8.89 -4.76 32.76
N HIS A 176 -8.10 -4.41 33.78
CA HIS A 176 -8.43 -4.72 35.17
C HIS A 176 -9.72 -4.01 35.63
N ALA A 177 -9.94 -2.77 35.21
CA ALA A 177 -11.19 -2.06 35.46
C ALA A 177 -12.41 -2.71 34.77
N LYS A 178 -12.17 -3.61 33.81
CA LYS A 178 -13.17 -4.43 33.12
C LYS A 178 -13.19 -5.89 33.60
N GLU A 179 -12.51 -6.19 34.71
CA GLU A 179 -12.40 -7.55 35.28
C GLU A 179 -11.80 -8.57 34.28
N MET A 180 -11.01 -8.10 33.30
CA MET A 180 -10.30 -8.95 32.35
C MET A 180 -8.89 -9.27 32.84
N PHE A 181 -8.73 -10.47 33.39
CA PHE A 181 -7.44 -10.96 33.91
C PHE A 181 -6.77 -12.02 33.02
N SER A 182 -7.53 -12.62 32.10
CA SER A 182 -7.03 -13.60 31.12
C SER A 182 -7.50 -13.19 29.73
N PHE A 183 -6.56 -13.02 28.81
CA PHE A 183 -6.86 -12.61 27.45
C PHE A 183 -5.71 -12.92 26.48
N ASP A 184 -6.07 -13.02 25.21
CA ASP A 184 -5.14 -13.13 24.09
C ASP A 184 -5.11 -11.82 23.29
N ILE A 185 -3.93 -11.43 22.81
CA ILE A 185 -3.72 -10.18 22.09
C ILE A 185 -3.43 -10.47 20.61
N PHE A 186 -4.02 -9.67 19.73
CA PHE A 186 -3.92 -9.79 18.27
C PHE A 186 -3.75 -8.42 17.61
N ASP A 187 -3.14 -8.43 16.43
CA ASP A 187 -2.87 -7.22 15.62
C ASP A 187 -3.86 -7.07 14.47
N ARG A 188 -4.56 -8.13 14.09
CA ARG A 188 -5.37 -8.13 12.89
C ARG A 188 -6.65 -8.92 13.06
N VAL A 189 -7.76 -8.23 12.85
CA VAL A 189 -9.10 -8.79 12.89
C VAL A 189 -9.83 -8.40 11.62
N LYS A 190 -10.52 -9.37 11.03
CA LYS A 190 -11.42 -9.15 9.92
C LYS A 190 -12.84 -9.11 10.47
N VAL A 191 -13.51 -7.99 10.24
CA VAL A 191 -14.91 -7.82 10.57
C VAL A 191 -15.66 -7.75 9.25
N ARG A 192 -16.44 -8.80 8.96
CA ARG A 192 -17.12 -9.07 7.69
C ARG A 192 -16.13 -9.23 6.55
N SER A 193 -16.03 -8.23 5.68
CA SER A 193 -15.12 -8.20 4.55
C SER A 193 -13.93 -7.26 4.78
N GLU A 194 -14.00 -6.44 5.83
CA GLU A 194 -13.02 -5.41 6.11
C GLU A 194 -12.00 -5.91 7.13
N VAL A 195 -10.75 -5.53 6.91
CA VAL A 195 -9.63 -5.92 7.75
C VAL A 195 -9.18 -4.71 8.55
N PHE A 196 -9.29 -4.80 9.87
CA PHE A 196 -8.78 -3.82 10.80
C PHE A 196 -7.44 -4.29 11.34
N THR A 197 -6.53 -3.34 11.56
CA THR A 197 -5.18 -3.61 12.05
C THR A 197 -4.85 -2.72 13.23
N SER A 198 -4.01 -3.20 14.13
CA SER A 198 -3.40 -2.39 15.17
C SER A 198 -2.51 -1.30 14.58
N LYS A 199 -2.29 -0.24 15.36
CA LYS A 199 -1.32 0.83 15.08
C LYS A 199 0.08 0.30 14.79
N TYR A 200 0.48 -0.73 15.53
CA TYR A 200 1.84 -1.29 15.47
C TYR A 200 2.01 -2.34 14.38
N TYR A 201 0.94 -2.64 13.62
CA TYR A 201 0.99 -3.61 12.55
C TYR A 201 1.76 -3.07 11.35
N ASP A 202 3.00 -3.53 11.18
CA ASP A 202 3.83 -3.14 10.04
C ASP A 202 3.43 -3.93 8.79
N LYS A 203 2.92 -3.21 7.78
CA LYS A 203 2.79 -3.70 6.41
C LYS A 203 3.36 -2.68 5.46
N ASN A 204 4.08 -3.18 4.45
CA ASN A 204 4.55 -2.46 3.26
C ASN A 204 3.43 -1.79 2.41
N VAL A 205 2.19 -1.74 2.89
CA VAL A 205 1.05 -1.06 2.26
C VAL A 205 0.37 -0.22 3.34
N LYS A 206 0.59 1.09 3.31
CA LYS A 206 -0.07 2.07 4.20
C LYS A 206 -1.57 2.10 3.90
N ARG A 207 -2.38 1.45 4.75
CA ARG A 207 -3.84 1.58 4.77
C ARG A 207 -4.24 2.24 6.08
N ALA A 208 -5.21 3.16 6.04
CA ALA A 208 -5.73 3.83 7.22
C ALA A 208 -6.81 2.97 7.93
N ASN A 209 -6.53 1.68 8.14
CA ASN A 209 -7.46 0.70 8.69
C ASN A 209 -7.24 0.42 10.19
N SER A 210 -6.37 1.19 10.85
CA SER A 210 -6.27 1.29 12.31
C SER A 210 -7.19 2.36 12.89
N ILE A 211 -7.66 3.32 12.09
CA ILE A 211 -8.52 4.42 12.54
C ILE A 211 -9.98 3.98 12.45
N VAL A 212 -10.71 4.12 13.55
CA VAL A 212 -12.10 3.70 13.65
C VAL A 212 -13.01 4.76 14.26
N GLN A 213 -14.26 4.72 13.82
CA GLN A 213 -15.37 5.42 14.44
C GLN A 213 -16.08 4.46 15.39
N PHE A 214 -16.37 4.90 16.61
CA PHE A 214 -17.11 4.12 17.61
C PHE A 214 -18.09 5.00 18.38
N LYS A 215 -19.09 4.37 19.00
CA LYS A 215 -20.06 5.06 19.87
C LYS A 215 -19.72 4.78 21.33
N HIS A 216 -19.78 5.81 22.17
CA HIS A 216 -19.69 5.65 23.62
C HIS A 216 -21.05 5.98 24.25
N GLN A 217 -21.66 5.04 24.97
CA GLN A 217 -22.93 5.22 25.68
C GLN A 217 -24.04 5.84 24.79
N ASP A 218 -24.10 5.37 23.55
CA ASP A 218 -25.13 5.62 22.53
C ASP A 218 -25.40 7.06 22.06
N THR A 219 -24.67 8.06 22.57
CA THR A 219 -24.97 9.47 22.32
C THR A 219 -23.88 10.20 21.52
N ASP A 220 -22.62 9.85 21.68
CA ASP A 220 -21.50 10.50 20.98
C ASP A 220 -20.79 9.58 19.98
N ILE A 221 -20.67 10.06 18.74
CA ILE A 221 -19.76 9.51 17.74
C ILE A 221 -18.34 10.00 18.07
N LEU A 222 -17.45 9.04 18.31
CA LEU A 222 -16.05 9.26 18.63
C LEU A 222 -15.14 8.59 17.60
N TYR A 223 -13.90 9.07 17.55
CA TYR A 223 -12.86 8.54 16.68
C TYR A 223 -11.64 8.20 17.50
N GLY A 224 -10.91 7.18 17.07
CA GLY A 224 -9.65 6.80 17.68
C GLY A 224 -8.89 5.81 16.82
N GLU A 225 -7.69 5.46 17.28
CA GLU A 225 -6.82 4.49 16.65
C GLU A 225 -6.79 3.19 17.45
N ILE A 226 -6.91 2.05 16.79
CA ILE A 226 -6.82 0.74 17.40
C ILE A 226 -5.37 0.49 17.82
N LEU A 227 -5.16 0.30 19.12
CA LEU A 227 -3.88 -0.14 19.67
C LEU A 227 -3.76 -1.66 19.54
N HIS A 228 -4.71 -2.42 20.08
CA HIS A 228 -4.67 -3.89 20.09
C HIS A 228 -6.08 -4.50 20.03
N PHE A 229 -6.18 -5.73 19.51
CA PHE A 229 -7.38 -6.54 19.66
C PHE A 229 -7.17 -7.55 20.79
N ILE A 230 -8.16 -7.67 21.67
CA ILE A 230 -8.06 -8.43 22.90
C ILE A 230 -9.23 -9.40 22.96
N GLN A 231 -8.93 -10.70 22.99
CA GLN A 231 -9.93 -11.75 23.07
C GLN A 231 -9.97 -12.34 24.47
N ASN A 232 -11.14 -12.38 25.08
CA ASN A 232 -11.45 -13.22 26.23
C ASN A 232 -12.16 -14.51 25.78
N SER A 233 -12.41 -15.44 26.68
CA SER A 233 -13.14 -16.70 26.43
C SER A 233 -14.47 -16.51 25.70
N GLU A 234 -15.13 -15.36 25.90
CA GLU A 234 -16.45 -15.10 25.32
C GLU A 234 -16.44 -14.02 24.24
N GLU A 235 -15.60 -12.99 24.33
CA GLU A 235 -15.74 -11.78 23.51
C GLU A 235 -14.42 -11.23 22.97
N LEU A 236 -14.53 -10.47 21.89
CA LEU A 236 -13.40 -9.76 21.28
C LEU A 236 -13.60 -8.26 21.44
N PHE A 237 -12.60 -7.61 22.01
CA PHE A 237 -12.54 -6.17 22.23
C PHE A 237 -11.45 -5.54 21.37
N ALA A 238 -11.64 -4.27 21.00
CA ALA A 238 -10.59 -3.44 20.44
C ALA A 238 -10.21 -2.38 21.48
N LEU A 239 -8.94 -2.34 21.86
CA LEU A 239 -8.39 -1.29 22.71
C LEU A 239 -8.05 -0.09 21.81
N ILE A 240 -8.66 1.05 22.07
CA ILE A 240 -8.62 2.23 21.18
C ILE A 240 -8.04 3.43 21.92
N ASP A 241 -7.05 4.09 21.31
CA ASP A 241 -6.59 5.41 21.74
C ASP A 241 -7.51 6.49 21.14
N LYS A 242 -8.33 7.09 21.99
CA LYS A 242 -9.35 8.07 21.60
C LYS A 242 -8.70 9.39 21.17
N PHE A 243 -9.06 9.90 20.01
CA PHE A 243 -8.62 11.21 19.54
C PHE A 243 -9.29 12.34 20.34
N LYS A 244 -8.49 13.32 20.76
CA LYS A 244 -8.99 14.56 21.37
C LYS A 244 -9.52 15.47 20.26
N LYS A 245 -10.72 16.05 20.45
CA LYS A 245 -11.25 17.08 19.56
C LYS A 245 -10.33 18.30 19.61
N ALA A 246 -9.64 18.60 18.52
CA ALA A 246 -8.87 19.83 18.37
C ALA A 246 -9.77 20.90 17.72
N CYS A 247 -9.89 22.07 18.35
CA CYS A 247 -10.53 23.24 17.74
C CYS A 247 -9.42 24.05 17.05
N ILE A 248 -9.44 24.09 15.72
CA ILE A 248 -8.54 24.96 14.95
C ILE A 248 -9.33 26.23 14.64
N ARG A 249 -8.87 27.37 15.15
CA ARG A 249 -9.39 28.68 14.79
C ARG A 249 -8.88 28.99 13.38
N LEU A 250 -9.75 28.86 12.38
CA LEU A 250 -9.45 29.33 11.03
C LEU A 250 -9.58 30.85 11.06
N ASN A 251 -8.45 31.57 10.97
CA ASN A 251 -8.49 32.98 10.62
C ASN A 251 -8.83 33.03 9.13
N ILE A 252 -10.10 33.26 8.83
CA ILE A 252 -10.58 33.63 7.49
C ILE A 252 -10.46 35.14 7.36
#